data_AF-A0A8J5EIR9-F1
#
_entry.id   AF-A0A8J5EIR9-F1
#
_cell.length_a   1.000
_cell.length_b   1.000
_cell.length_c   1.000
_cell.angle_alpha   90.00
_cell.angle_beta   90.00
_cell.angle_gamma   90.00
#
_symmetry.space_group_name_H-M   'P 1'
#
loop_
_entity.id
_entity.type
_entity.pdbx_description
1 polymer ?
#
loop_
_entity_poly.entity_id
_entity_poly.type
_entity_poly.pdbx_seq_one_letter_code
_entity_poly.pdbx_strand_id
1 'polypeptide(L)'
;MSTSAFAKELTAKFAQLWTEKTKRPLPPVNQAMMQRLRQGQRQAGPNEVSSRVTALFRDLSLIPQSFENAELQDMAMEILPLERLYAVAEERSEEEGERDNWGLQDYLIMDLLKWFKQEYFTWVNSPPCEQCGENGNVQFLRRENSTPEEQRYDASGTEVHQCSNCNAEIRFPRYNDLAKLMQTRRGRCGEWAKTFAFFCRALGLRTRYIWNAEDHVWSEVYSERRKQWIHTDSCEEAWNSPTIYSQGWGKKMSYVVGFSVDGVTDVTRRYVRKADQQLPRTMVPDEQFKHILSSITSDIRQNLPPDEREDLKREDEDEERELASYNADVPQEPQLPRQSGNAEWTKARGEGGSND
;
A
#
# COMPACT_ATOMS: atom_id res chain seq x y z
N MET A 1 30.48 -7.85 -19.90
CA MET A 1 29.17 -8.51 -19.68
C MET A 1 28.10 -7.44 -19.83
N SER A 2 26.97 -7.72 -20.48
CA SER A 2 25.86 -6.75 -20.54
C SER A 2 25.32 -6.52 -19.13
N THR A 3 24.94 -5.29 -18.79
CA THR A 3 24.24 -4.93 -17.53
C THR A 3 23.04 -5.85 -17.26
N SER A 4 22.37 -6.33 -18.31
CA SER A 4 21.28 -7.31 -18.24
C SER A 4 21.73 -8.71 -17.76
N ALA A 5 22.94 -9.16 -18.12
CA ALA A 5 23.46 -10.47 -17.70
C ALA A 5 23.92 -10.46 -16.24
N PHE A 6 24.49 -9.33 -15.79
CA PHE A 6 24.89 -9.14 -14.39
C PHE A 6 23.68 -8.99 -13.46
N ALA A 7 22.67 -8.22 -13.88
CA ALA A 7 21.41 -8.11 -13.16
C ALA A 7 20.72 -9.49 -13.00
N LYS A 8 20.66 -10.29 -14.06
CA LYS A 8 20.11 -11.66 -13.99
C LYS A 8 20.89 -12.59 -13.06
N GLU A 9 22.22 -12.46 -13.00
CA GLU A 9 23.05 -13.26 -12.10
C GLU A 9 22.86 -12.85 -10.63
N LEU A 10 22.72 -11.55 -10.35
CA LEU A 10 22.39 -11.00 -9.04
C LEU A 10 20.98 -11.41 -8.61
N THR A 11 19.98 -11.29 -9.48
CA THR A 11 18.60 -11.75 -9.20
C THR A 11 18.53 -13.25 -8.99
N ALA A 12 19.31 -14.06 -9.72
CA ALA A 12 19.36 -15.52 -9.53
C ALA A 12 20.07 -15.91 -8.23
N LYS A 13 21.23 -15.31 -7.93
CA LYS A 13 21.90 -15.48 -6.63
C LYS A 13 21.02 -14.99 -5.48
N PHE A 14 20.22 -13.95 -5.69
CA PHE A 14 19.29 -13.42 -4.70
C PHE A 14 18.07 -14.31 -4.50
N ALA A 15 17.40 -14.75 -5.56
CA ALA A 15 16.31 -15.72 -5.46
C ALA A 15 16.79 -16.98 -4.74
N GLN A 16 18.04 -17.39 -5.01
CA GLN A 16 18.69 -18.50 -4.32
C GLN A 16 18.96 -18.19 -2.84
N LEU A 17 19.61 -17.06 -2.49
CA LEU A 17 19.88 -16.66 -1.10
C LEU A 17 18.60 -16.40 -0.29
N TRP A 18 17.57 -15.84 -0.91
CA TRP A 18 16.26 -15.61 -0.32
C TRP A 18 15.55 -16.95 -0.06
N THR A 19 15.52 -17.86 -1.04
CA THR A 19 14.95 -19.20 -0.87
C THR A 19 15.73 -20.03 0.17
N GLU A 20 17.06 -19.93 0.17
CA GLU A 20 17.94 -20.63 1.12
C GLU A 20 17.81 -20.11 2.56
N LYS A 21 17.66 -18.79 2.75
CA LYS A 21 17.54 -18.18 4.09
C LYS A 21 16.11 -18.14 4.65
N THR A 22 15.09 -18.02 3.80
CA THR A 22 13.67 -17.91 4.25
C THR A 22 12.90 -19.22 4.15
N LYS A 23 13.42 -20.24 3.45
CA LYS A 23 12.75 -21.52 3.15
C LYS A 23 11.36 -21.40 2.50
N ARG A 24 10.98 -20.25 1.95
CA ARG A 24 9.66 -20.03 1.35
C ARG A 24 9.79 -19.66 -0.14
N PRO A 25 9.26 -20.48 -1.08
CA PRO A 25 9.10 -20.06 -2.48
C PRO A 25 8.04 -18.96 -2.58
N LEU A 26 8.12 -18.12 -3.63
CA LEU A 26 7.03 -17.19 -3.98
C LEU A 26 5.74 -18.02 -4.15
N PRO A 27 4.64 -17.68 -3.44
CA PRO A 27 3.41 -18.43 -3.57
C PRO A 27 2.92 -18.39 -5.02
N PRO A 28 2.54 -19.52 -5.62
CA PRO A 28 1.99 -19.51 -6.96
C PRO A 28 0.72 -18.67 -6.99
N VAL A 29 0.52 -17.88 -8.06
CA VAL A 29 -0.75 -17.20 -8.33
C VAL A 29 -1.86 -18.24 -8.28
N ASN A 30 -2.63 -18.28 -7.19
CA ASN A 30 -3.69 -19.26 -7.05
C ASN A 30 -4.91 -18.78 -7.85
N GLN A 31 -4.90 -19.01 -9.16
CA GLN A 31 -6.00 -18.62 -10.05
C GLN A 31 -7.36 -19.15 -9.57
N ALA A 32 -7.39 -20.33 -8.93
CA ALA A 32 -8.61 -20.89 -8.33
C ALA A 32 -9.10 -20.09 -7.12
N MET A 33 -8.20 -19.56 -6.30
CA MET A 33 -8.54 -18.63 -5.21
C MET A 33 -9.10 -17.31 -5.76
N MET A 34 -8.46 -16.72 -6.77
CA MET A 34 -8.94 -15.49 -7.42
C MET A 34 -10.34 -15.68 -8.02
N GLN A 35 -10.59 -16.85 -8.62
CA GLN A 35 -11.92 -17.21 -9.12
C GLN A 35 -12.95 -17.35 -7.98
N ARG A 36 -12.60 -17.91 -6.82
CA ARG A 36 -13.51 -18.02 -5.66
C ARG A 36 -13.83 -16.67 -5.04
N LEU A 37 -12.84 -15.80 -4.89
CA LEU A 37 -13.08 -14.41 -4.44
C LEU A 37 -14.08 -13.70 -5.37
N ARG A 38 -13.94 -13.90 -6.69
CA ARG A 38 -14.88 -13.40 -7.70
C ARG A 38 -16.24 -14.13 -7.74
N GLN A 39 -16.30 -15.43 -7.47
CA GLN A 39 -17.54 -16.20 -7.44
C GLN A 39 -18.39 -15.90 -6.20
N GLY A 40 -17.75 -15.64 -5.05
CA GLY A 40 -18.42 -15.14 -3.85
C GLY A 40 -19.17 -13.83 -4.08
N GLN A 41 -18.71 -12.99 -5.03
CA GLN A 41 -19.44 -11.78 -5.47
C GLN A 41 -20.80 -12.11 -6.11
N ARG A 42 -20.90 -13.23 -6.84
CA ARG A 42 -22.11 -13.60 -7.61
C ARG A 42 -23.21 -14.24 -6.75
N GLN A 43 -22.89 -14.69 -5.54
CA GLN A 43 -23.85 -15.30 -4.60
C GLN A 43 -24.45 -14.29 -3.61
N ALA A 44 -23.97 -13.04 -3.58
CA ALA A 44 -24.53 -11.98 -2.76
C ALA A 44 -25.93 -11.59 -3.26
N GLY A 45 -26.97 -12.03 -2.56
CA GLY A 45 -28.35 -11.62 -2.83
C GLY A 45 -28.55 -10.11 -2.65
N PRO A 46 -29.46 -9.48 -3.40
CA PRO A 46 -29.65 -8.04 -3.34
C PRO A 46 -30.50 -7.66 -2.11
N ASN A 47 -29.87 -7.17 -1.03
CA ASN A 47 -30.36 -6.04 -0.18
C ASN A 47 -29.73 -5.91 1.23
N GLU A 48 -28.86 -6.80 1.70
CA GLU A 48 -28.28 -6.63 3.04
C GLU A 48 -26.99 -5.81 3.00
N VAL A 49 -26.87 -4.78 3.84
CA VAL A 49 -25.67 -3.94 4.00
C VAL A 49 -24.40 -4.80 4.17
N SER A 50 -24.51 -5.90 4.91
CA SER A 50 -23.43 -6.89 5.10
C SER A 50 -22.90 -7.48 3.80
N SER A 51 -23.76 -7.73 2.80
CA SER A 51 -23.35 -8.27 1.50
C SER A 51 -22.48 -7.28 0.71
N ARG A 52 -22.82 -5.98 0.75
CA ARG A 52 -22.04 -4.91 0.11
C ARG A 52 -20.69 -4.72 0.78
N VAL A 53 -20.66 -4.76 2.10
CA VAL A 53 -19.43 -4.68 2.89
C VAL A 53 -18.54 -5.89 2.59
N THR A 54 -19.10 -7.09 2.56
CA THR A 54 -18.36 -8.30 2.17
C THR A 54 -17.79 -8.20 0.75
N ALA A 55 -18.57 -7.71 -0.21
CA ALA A 55 -18.11 -7.50 -1.58
C ALA A 55 -16.94 -6.50 -1.64
N LEU A 56 -17.05 -5.37 -0.95
CA LEU A 56 -15.97 -4.36 -0.87
C LEU A 56 -14.66 -4.98 -0.35
N PHE A 57 -14.70 -5.70 0.76
CA PHE A 57 -13.49 -6.30 1.34
C PHE A 57 -12.92 -7.45 0.50
N ARG A 58 -13.77 -8.19 -0.23
CA ARG A 58 -13.32 -9.17 -1.24
C ARG A 58 -12.67 -8.49 -2.43
N ASP A 59 -13.17 -7.35 -2.90
CA ASP A 59 -12.60 -6.62 -4.02
C ASP A 59 -11.23 -6.04 -3.65
N LEU A 60 -11.13 -5.44 -2.47
CA LEU A 60 -9.86 -4.91 -1.95
C LEU A 60 -8.84 -6.04 -1.71
N SER A 61 -9.27 -7.24 -1.30
CA SER A 61 -8.36 -8.38 -1.13
C SER A 61 -7.78 -8.92 -2.44
N LEU A 62 -8.31 -8.54 -3.61
CA LEU A 62 -7.70 -8.86 -4.90
C LEU A 62 -6.47 -8.02 -5.21
N ILE A 63 -6.27 -6.86 -4.55
CA ILE A 63 -5.15 -5.95 -4.86
C ILE A 63 -3.81 -6.64 -4.58
N PRO A 64 -3.52 -7.15 -3.37
CA PRO A 64 -2.24 -7.83 -3.11
C PRO A 64 -2.06 -9.09 -3.96
N GLN A 65 -3.16 -9.77 -4.30
CA GLN A 65 -3.12 -10.97 -5.13
C GLN A 65 -2.68 -10.65 -6.58
N SER A 66 -2.96 -9.45 -7.07
CA SER A 66 -2.47 -8.99 -8.36
C SER A 66 -0.95 -8.77 -8.40
N PHE A 67 -0.31 -8.65 -7.22
CA PHE A 67 1.14 -8.43 -7.12
C PHE A 67 1.94 -9.71 -7.39
N GLU A 68 1.31 -10.88 -7.39
CA GLU A 68 1.95 -12.19 -7.65
C GLU A 68 2.20 -12.46 -9.15
N ASN A 69 1.92 -11.49 -10.04
CA ASN A 69 2.21 -11.63 -11.46
C ASN A 69 3.73 -11.55 -11.73
N ALA A 70 4.31 -12.68 -12.15
CA ALA A 70 5.75 -12.81 -12.42
C ALA A 70 6.27 -11.83 -13.48
N GLU A 71 5.53 -11.58 -14.57
CA GLU A 71 5.96 -10.66 -15.64
C GLU A 71 6.04 -9.22 -15.12
N LEU A 72 5.09 -8.83 -14.27
CA LEU A 72 5.13 -7.52 -13.63
C LEU A 72 6.29 -7.43 -12.63
N GLN A 73 6.54 -8.50 -11.85
CA GLN A 73 7.63 -8.53 -10.89
C GLN A 73 8.98 -8.41 -11.61
N ASP A 74 9.18 -9.10 -12.72
CA ASP A 74 10.36 -8.98 -13.57
C ASP A 74 10.55 -7.54 -14.06
N MET A 75 9.47 -6.89 -14.52
CA MET A 75 9.50 -5.46 -14.91
C MET A 75 9.91 -4.55 -13.74
N ALA A 76 9.40 -4.80 -12.54
CA ALA A 76 9.80 -4.04 -11.36
C ALA A 76 11.29 -4.24 -11.03
N MET A 77 11.81 -5.46 -11.15
CA MET A 77 13.23 -5.76 -10.89
C MET A 77 14.17 -5.05 -11.87
N GLU A 78 13.74 -4.78 -13.09
CA GLU A 78 14.51 -3.97 -14.06
C GLU A 78 14.52 -2.48 -13.73
N ILE A 79 13.51 -1.99 -13.00
CA ILE A 79 13.34 -0.58 -12.64
C ILE A 79 14.05 -0.24 -11.32
N LEU A 80 14.02 -1.17 -10.36
CA LEU A 80 14.54 -0.95 -9.01
C LEU A 80 16.07 -0.74 -9.02
N PRO A 81 16.59 0.28 -8.31
CA PRO A 81 18.04 0.53 -8.23
C PRO A 81 18.69 -0.41 -7.19
N LEU A 82 18.59 -1.73 -7.43
CA LEU A 82 18.93 -2.77 -6.46
C LEU A 82 20.33 -2.60 -5.86
N GLU A 83 21.35 -2.41 -6.70
CA GLU A 83 22.74 -2.25 -6.26
C GLU A 83 22.90 -1.12 -5.22
N ARG A 84 22.26 0.03 -5.46
CA ARG A 84 22.27 1.16 -4.52
C ARG A 84 21.51 0.84 -3.24
N LEU A 85 20.30 0.28 -3.36
CA LEU A 85 19.46 -0.05 -2.20
C LEU A 85 20.19 -1.01 -1.24
N TYR A 86 20.85 -2.04 -1.78
CA TYR A 86 21.61 -2.99 -0.98
C TYR A 86 22.86 -2.37 -0.37
N ALA A 87 23.64 -1.60 -1.14
CA ALA A 87 24.85 -0.97 -0.62
C ALA A 87 24.55 -0.05 0.58
N VAL A 88 23.49 0.77 0.47
CA VAL A 88 23.04 1.63 1.57
C VAL A 88 22.54 0.81 2.76
N ALA A 89 21.79 -0.27 2.50
CA ALA A 89 21.27 -1.11 3.57
C ALA A 89 22.37 -1.87 4.33
N GLU A 90 23.40 -2.35 3.64
CA GLU A 90 24.55 -3.03 4.24
C GLU A 90 25.38 -2.06 5.09
N GLU A 91 25.72 -0.89 4.54
CA GLU A 91 26.45 0.17 5.26
C GLU A 91 25.71 0.55 6.55
N ARG A 92 24.40 0.84 6.47
CA ARG A 92 23.60 1.18 7.66
C ARG A 92 23.49 0.04 8.66
N SER A 93 23.39 -1.20 8.19
CA SER A 93 23.35 -2.38 9.06
C SER A 93 24.66 -2.58 9.84
N GLU A 94 25.80 -2.17 9.27
CA GLU A 94 27.10 -2.22 9.93
C GLU A 94 27.29 -1.06 10.92
N GLU A 95 26.90 0.16 10.53
CA GLU A 95 27.09 1.37 11.34
C GLU A 95 26.12 1.47 12.52
N GLU A 96 24.84 1.19 12.30
CA GLU A 96 23.79 1.38 13.32
C GLU A 96 23.66 0.16 14.26
N GLY A 97 24.26 -0.98 13.88
CA GLY A 97 24.35 -2.19 14.69
C GLY A 97 23.00 -2.71 15.18
N GLU A 98 22.86 -2.88 16.50
CA GLU A 98 21.61 -3.34 17.15
C GLU A 98 20.76 -2.21 17.74
N ARG A 99 21.15 -0.94 17.55
CA ARG A 99 20.61 0.19 18.32
C ARG A 99 19.08 0.27 18.33
N ASP A 100 18.47 0.04 17.17
CA ASP A 100 17.02 0.12 16.99
C ASP A 100 16.39 -1.24 16.60
N ASN A 101 17.17 -2.32 16.69
CA ASN A 101 16.79 -3.68 16.30
C ASN A 101 16.20 -3.80 14.88
N TRP A 102 16.74 -3.04 13.92
CA TRP A 102 16.40 -3.09 12.49
C TRP A 102 17.38 -3.96 11.70
N GLY A 103 16.88 -4.78 10.79
CA GLY A 103 17.70 -5.66 9.95
C GLY A 103 18.01 -5.05 8.60
N LEU A 104 18.87 -5.72 7.83
CA LEU A 104 19.16 -5.38 6.42
C LEU A 104 17.88 -5.15 5.60
N GLN A 105 16.87 -6.01 5.78
CA GLN A 105 15.57 -5.89 5.12
C GLN A 105 14.88 -4.55 5.43
N ASP A 106 14.93 -4.11 6.69
CA ASP A 106 14.28 -2.88 7.13
C ASP A 106 14.98 -1.65 6.55
N TYR A 107 16.32 -1.63 6.58
CA TYR A 107 17.12 -0.55 5.99
C TYR A 107 16.94 -0.44 4.48
N LEU A 108 16.81 -1.57 3.78
CA LEU A 108 16.49 -1.59 2.36
C LEU A 108 15.16 -0.91 2.08
N ILE A 109 14.13 -1.14 2.91
CA ILE A 109 12.80 -0.54 2.71
C ILE A 109 12.83 0.96 3.02
N MET A 110 13.59 1.38 4.02
CA MET A 110 13.81 2.80 4.29
C MET A 110 14.43 3.53 3.09
N ASP A 111 15.47 2.97 2.47
CA ASP A 111 16.07 3.58 1.27
C ASP A 111 15.15 3.47 0.04
N LEU A 112 14.35 2.40 -0.05
CA LEU A 112 13.31 2.27 -1.08
C LEU A 112 12.24 3.37 -0.96
N LEU A 113 11.77 3.69 0.26
CA LEU A 113 10.84 4.80 0.50
C LEU A 113 11.41 6.12 -0.03
N LYS A 114 12.68 6.39 0.32
CA LYS A 114 13.41 7.59 -0.09
C LYS A 114 13.53 7.68 -1.61
N TRP A 115 14.04 6.63 -2.26
CA TRP A 115 14.15 6.60 -3.71
C TRP A 115 12.77 6.74 -4.38
N PHE A 116 11.76 6.05 -3.87
CA PHE A 116 10.42 6.08 -4.46
C PHE A 116 9.85 7.50 -4.47
N LYS A 117 9.94 8.22 -3.33
CA LYS A 117 9.41 9.58 -3.20
C LYS A 117 10.26 10.63 -3.88
N GLN A 118 11.57 10.56 -3.73
CA GLN A 118 12.47 11.65 -4.12
C GLN A 118 12.89 11.56 -5.60
N GLU A 119 12.86 10.37 -6.19
CA GLU A 119 13.45 10.14 -7.52
C GLU A 119 12.50 9.44 -8.49
N TYR A 120 11.69 8.48 -8.04
CA TYR A 120 10.92 7.63 -8.95
C TYR A 120 9.54 8.16 -9.27
N PHE A 121 8.73 8.49 -8.25
CA PHE A 121 7.30 8.74 -8.39
C PHE A 121 6.93 10.20 -8.09
N THR A 122 6.02 10.76 -8.87
CA THR A 122 5.66 12.18 -8.81
C THR A 122 4.24 12.40 -8.32
N TRP A 123 4.06 13.32 -7.37
CA TRP A 123 2.74 13.71 -6.87
C TRP A 123 2.05 14.65 -7.86
N VAL A 124 0.77 14.39 -8.16
CA VAL A 124 -0.02 15.21 -9.10
C VAL A 124 -1.24 15.79 -8.40
N ASN A 125 -1.18 17.10 -8.09
CA ASN A 125 -2.37 17.86 -7.71
C ASN A 125 -3.23 18.14 -8.97
N SER A 126 -2.63 18.85 -9.93
CA SER A 126 -3.16 19.08 -11.28
C SER A 126 -2.13 18.62 -12.31
N PRO A 127 -2.54 17.97 -13.41
CA PRO A 127 -1.60 17.53 -14.45
C PRO A 127 -0.99 18.76 -15.17
N PRO A 128 0.28 18.71 -15.59
CA PRO A 128 0.90 19.80 -16.34
C PRO A 128 0.26 19.93 -17.73
N CYS A 129 0.23 21.15 -18.25
CA CYS A 129 -0.16 21.39 -19.64
C CYS A 129 1.03 21.11 -20.58
N GLU A 130 0.91 20.12 -21.46
CA GLU A 130 1.98 19.79 -22.42
C GLU A 130 2.24 20.90 -23.45
N GLN A 131 1.28 21.80 -23.67
CA GLN A 131 1.42 22.91 -24.61
C GLN A 131 2.05 24.16 -23.96
N CYS A 132 1.76 24.42 -22.68
CA CYS A 132 2.24 25.62 -21.98
C CYS A 132 3.38 25.35 -20.98
N GLY A 133 3.67 24.08 -20.70
CA GLY A 133 4.58 23.66 -19.64
C GLY A 133 4.16 24.21 -18.27
N GLU A 134 5.15 24.64 -17.47
CA GLU A 134 4.98 25.18 -16.12
C GLU A 134 4.18 26.49 -16.05
N ASN A 135 4.01 27.19 -17.18
CA ASN A 135 3.21 28.42 -17.24
C ASN A 135 1.70 28.14 -17.31
N GLY A 136 1.29 26.88 -17.48
CA GLY A 136 -0.12 26.51 -17.53
C GLY A 136 -0.76 26.55 -16.16
N ASN A 137 -1.61 27.55 -15.89
CA ASN A 137 -2.53 27.46 -14.76
C ASN A 137 -3.65 26.47 -15.13
N VAL A 138 -3.50 25.23 -14.64
CA VAL A 138 -4.37 24.09 -14.95
C VAL A 138 -5.33 23.85 -13.79
N GLN A 139 -6.63 23.89 -14.10
CA GLN A 139 -7.70 23.74 -13.12
C GLN A 139 -8.60 22.54 -13.47
N PHE A 140 -9.11 21.86 -12.44
CA PHE A 140 -10.08 20.80 -12.62
C PHE A 140 -11.34 21.34 -13.30
N LEU A 141 -11.78 20.68 -14.37
CA LEU A 141 -12.96 21.07 -15.13
C LEU A 141 -14.13 20.12 -14.85
N ARG A 142 -13.92 18.81 -15.04
CA ARG A 142 -14.96 17.79 -14.86
C ARG A 142 -14.38 16.39 -14.70
N ARG A 143 -15.22 15.44 -14.27
CA ARG A 143 -14.95 14.01 -14.40
C ARG A 143 -15.65 13.46 -15.62
N GLU A 144 -14.97 12.57 -16.33
CA GLU A 144 -15.50 11.82 -17.46
C GLU A 144 -15.29 10.32 -17.28
N ASN A 145 -16.05 9.55 -18.07
CA ASN A 145 -15.76 8.14 -18.24
C ASN A 145 -14.40 7.97 -18.92
N SER A 146 -13.67 6.95 -18.48
CA SER A 146 -12.45 6.51 -19.14
C SER A 146 -12.76 6.08 -20.58
N THR A 147 -11.92 6.48 -21.53
CA THR A 147 -11.94 6.01 -22.92
C THR A 147 -11.65 4.50 -23.00
N PRO A 148 -12.00 3.82 -24.10
CA PRO A 148 -11.65 2.42 -24.28
C PRO A 148 -10.16 2.12 -24.09
N GLU A 149 -9.28 3.03 -24.50
CA GLU A 149 -7.82 2.92 -24.32
C GLU A 149 -7.41 3.05 -22.85
N GLU A 150 -8.02 3.98 -22.11
CA GLU A 150 -7.76 4.16 -20.68
C GLU A 150 -8.30 2.98 -19.86
N GLN A 151 -9.46 2.44 -20.23
CA GLN A 151 -10.07 1.26 -19.58
C GLN A 151 -9.21 0.00 -19.71
N ARG A 152 -8.41 -0.14 -20.79
CA ARG A 152 -7.46 -1.25 -20.92
C ARG A 152 -6.41 -1.30 -19.81
N TYR A 153 -6.16 -0.17 -19.16
CA TYR A 153 -5.23 -0.03 -18.03
C TYR A 153 -5.97 0.19 -16.70
N ASP A 154 -7.21 -0.31 -16.60
CA ASP A 154 -8.04 -0.30 -15.39
C ASP A 154 -8.22 1.10 -14.79
N ALA A 155 -8.42 2.11 -15.65
CA ALA A 155 -8.70 3.47 -15.21
C ALA A 155 -10.09 3.56 -14.58
N SER A 156 -10.17 3.78 -13.27
CA SER A 156 -11.44 3.86 -12.52
C SER A 156 -12.28 5.10 -12.85
N GLY A 157 -11.66 6.09 -13.47
CA GLY A 157 -12.29 7.30 -14.00
C GLY A 157 -11.23 8.25 -14.53
N THR A 158 -11.66 9.28 -15.26
CA THR A 158 -10.74 10.30 -15.80
C THR A 158 -11.13 11.69 -15.34
N GLU A 159 -10.17 12.39 -14.73
CA GLU A 159 -10.30 13.81 -14.44
C GLU A 159 -9.90 14.59 -15.69
N VAL A 160 -10.74 15.52 -16.12
CA VAL A 160 -10.43 16.47 -17.19
C VAL A 160 -10.15 17.80 -16.54
N HIS A 161 -8.98 18.34 -16.85
CA HIS A 161 -8.52 19.65 -16.41
C HIS A 161 -8.43 20.58 -17.63
N GLN A 162 -8.48 21.89 -17.41
CA GLN A 162 -8.33 22.89 -18.46
C GLN A 162 -7.22 23.87 -18.12
N CYS A 163 -6.35 24.13 -19.10
CA CYS A 163 -5.35 25.18 -18.99
C CYS A 163 -5.97 26.54 -19.30
N SER A 164 -5.90 27.51 -18.39
CA SER A 164 -6.44 28.86 -18.62
C SER A 164 -5.67 29.66 -19.66
N ASN A 165 -4.43 29.27 -19.99
CA ASN A 165 -3.59 30.03 -20.92
C ASN A 165 -3.85 29.66 -22.38
N CYS A 166 -3.97 28.36 -22.69
CA CYS A 166 -4.18 27.88 -24.06
C CYS A 166 -5.55 27.22 -24.29
N ASN A 167 -6.38 27.12 -23.25
CA ASN A 167 -7.67 26.41 -23.25
C ASN A 167 -7.60 24.92 -23.57
N ALA A 168 -6.40 24.32 -23.61
CA ALA A 168 -6.24 22.88 -23.82
C ALA A 168 -6.88 22.09 -22.67
N GLU A 169 -7.65 21.07 -23.03
CA GLU A 169 -8.14 20.07 -22.08
C GLU A 169 -7.08 18.99 -21.87
N ILE A 170 -6.82 18.67 -20.61
CA ILE A 170 -5.79 17.71 -20.19
C ILE A 170 -6.49 16.60 -19.43
N ARG A 171 -6.33 15.37 -19.94
CA ARG A 171 -6.90 14.18 -19.30
C ARG A 171 -5.91 13.62 -18.28
N PHE A 172 -6.43 13.30 -17.10
CA PHE A 172 -5.71 12.63 -16.03
C PHE A 172 -6.48 11.38 -15.59
N PRO A 173 -6.26 10.24 -16.29
CA PRO A 173 -6.88 8.98 -15.96
C PRO A 173 -6.30 8.42 -14.65
N ARG A 174 -7.18 7.93 -13.78
CA ARG A 174 -6.83 7.32 -12.48
C ARG A 174 -6.60 5.82 -12.69
N TYR A 175 -5.40 5.47 -13.17
CA TYR A 175 -5.03 4.09 -13.51
C TYR A 175 -4.87 3.21 -12.28
N ASN A 176 -5.28 1.94 -12.41
CA ASN A 176 -5.00 0.89 -11.42
C ASN A 176 -4.04 -0.19 -11.95
N ASP A 177 -3.78 -0.24 -13.25
CA ASP A 177 -2.84 -1.20 -13.85
C ASP A 177 -1.39 -0.89 -13.46
N LEU A 178 -0.69 -1.88 -12.90
CA LEU A 178 0.67 -1.70 -12.38
C LEU A 178 1.70 -1.42 -13.48
N ALA A 179 1.59 -2.03 -14.65
CA ALA A 179 2.49 -1.74 -15.77
C ALA A 179 2.32 -0.28 -16.21
N LYS A 180 1.08 0.21 -16.26
CA LYS A 180 0.79 1.61 -16.57
C LYS A 180 1.30 2.56 -15.49
N LEU A 181 1.15 2.22 -14.22
CA LEU A 181 1.66 3.04 -13.11
C LEU A 181 3.21 3.11 -13.10
N MET A 182 3.89 2.01 -13.41
CA MET A 182 5.35 2.00 -13.58
C MET A 182 5.80 2.82 -14.80
N GLN A 183 4.95 2.94 -15.82
CA GLN A 183 5.20 3.79 -16.99
C GLN A 183 4.94 5.28 -16.69
N THR A 184 3.82 5.63 -16.06
CA THR A 184 3.42 7.03 -15.83
C THR A 184 4.15 7.67 -14.66
N ARG A 185 4.55 6.85 -13.66
CA ARG A 185 5.32 7.25 -12.48
C ARG A 185 4.75 8.46 -11.74
N ARG A 186 3.43 8.61 -11.76
CA ARG A 186 2.76 9.78 -11.20
C ARG A 186 1.34 9.47 -10.77
N GLY A 187 0.87 10.18 -9.76
CA GLY A 187 -0.48 9.99 -9.23
C GLY A 187 -0.71 10.67 -7.89
N ARG A 188 -1.70 10.16 -7.14
CA ARG A 188 -1.98 10.55 -5.76
C ARG A 188 -1.86 9.31 -4.85
N CYS A 189 -2.31 9.40 -3.60
CA CYS A 189 -2.10 8.34 -2.59
C CYS A 189 -2.44 6.92 -3.08
N GLY A 190 -3.53 6.75 -3.85
CA GLY A 190 -3.90 5.46 -4.45
C GLY A 190 -2.81 4.85 -5.35
N GLU A 191 -2.36 5.62 -6.35
CA GLU A 191 -1.31 5.18 -7.28
C GLU A 191 0.04 5.00 -6.57
N TRP A 192 0.36 5.89 -5.64
CA TRP A 192 1.58 5.83 -4.82
C TRP A 192 1.62 4.56 -3.97
N ALA A 193 0.62 4.35 -3.11
CA ALA A 193 0.56 3.20 -2.21
C ALA A 193 0.54 1.87 -2.97
N LYS A 194 -0.23 1.78 -4.07
CA LYS A 194 -0.32 0.55 -4.87
C LYS A 194 1.02 0.20 -5.54
N THR A 195 1.68 1.19 -6.13
CA THR A 195 2.97 0.96 -6.84
C THR A 195 4.10 0.66 -5.84
N PHE A 196 4.15 1.38 -4.72
CA PHE A 196 5.13 1.13 -3.68
C PHE A 196 4.95 -0.26 -3.05
N ALA A 197 3.72 -0.63 -2.68
CA ALA A 197 3.43 -1.96 -2.15
C ALA A 197 3.84 -3.07 -3.13
N PHE A 198 3.61 -2.84 -4.42
CA PHE A 198 4.02 -3.77 -5.47
C PHE A 198 5.54 -3.91 -5.56
N PHE A 199 6.30 -2.81 -5.47
CA PHE A 199 7.77 -2.87 -5.42
C PHE A 199 8.30 -3.60 -4.19
N CYS A 200 7.71 -3.37 -3.02
CA CYS A 200 8.05 -4.17 -1.84
C CYS A 200 7.80 -5.66 -2.10
N ARG A 201 6.66 -5.99 -2.72
CA ARG A 201 6.32 -7.37 -3.02
C ARG A 201 7.27 -8.00 -4.05
N ALA A 202 7.68 -7.26 -5.08
CA ALA A 202 8.64 -7.71 -6.10
C ALA A 202 10.03 -8.01 -5.51
N LEU A 203 10.43 -7.30 -4.45
CA LEU A 203 11.64 -7.59 -3.66
C LEU A 203 11.50 -8.82 -2.74
N GLY A 204 10.37 -9.54 -2.82
CA GLY A 204 10.09 -10.72 -1.99
C GLY A 204 9.52 -10.39 -0.61
N LEU A 205 9.28 -9.12 -0.29
CA LEU A 205 8.80 -8.71 1.03
C LEU A 205 7.33 -9.10 1.21
N ARG A 206 6.96 -9.46 2.45
CA ARG A 206 5.55 -9.59 2.82
C ARG A 206 4.98 -8.19 2.98
N THR A 207 3.95 -7.90 2.20
CA THR A 207 3.40 -6.54 2.09
C THR A 207 1.89 -6.57 2.23
N ARG A 208 1.36 -5.57 2.93
CA ARG A 208 -0.06 -5.26 2.94
C ARG A 208 -0.34 -3.96 2.21
N TYR A 209 -1.41 -3.96 1.43
CA TYR A 209 -2.09 -2.74 1.04
C TYR A 209 -3.01 -2.32 2.20
N ILE A 210 -2.89 -1.09 2.68
CA ILE A 210 -3.71 -0.59 3.78
C ILE A 210 -4.76 0.37 3.23
N TRP A 211 -6.01 0.12 3.59
CA TRP A 211 -7.14 0.97 3.26
C TRP A 211 -7.70 1.61 4.52
N ASN A 212 -7.88 2.93 4.48
CA ASN A 212 -8.65 3.68 5.46
C ASN A 212 -9.95 4.22 4.84
N ALA A 213 -11.05 4.08 5.58
CA ALA A 213 -12.38 4.51 5.14
C ALA A 213 -12.48 6.00 4.79
N GLU A 214 -11.67 6.85 5.42
CA GLU A 214 -11.65 8.30 5.23
C GLU A 214 -10.69 8.73 4.09
N ASP A 215 -10.71 7.99 2.98
CA ASP A 215 -10.04 8.34 1.72
C ASP A 215 -8.52 8.54 1.87
N HIS A 216 -7.84 7.57 2.50
CA HIS A 216 -6.39 7.47 2.45
C HIS A 216 -5.97 6.00 2.41
N VAL A 217 -4.82 5.74 1.79
CA VAL A 217 -4.28 4.40 1.60
C VAL A 217 -2.75 4.45 1.69
N TRP A 218 -2.15 3.38 2.20
CA TRP A 218 -0.70 3.25 2.39
C TRP A 218 -0.31 1.77 2.41
N SER A 219 0.83 1.41 2.98
CA SER A 219 1.33 0.02 3.00
C SER A 219 1.85 -0.39 4.37
N GLU A 220 1.80 -1.68 4.68
CA GLU A 220 2.63 -2.26 5.75
C GLU A 220 3.58 -3.30 5.14
N VAL A 221 4.74 -3.46 5.75
CA VAL A 221 5.72 -4.50 5.42
C VAL A 221 6.06 -5.30 6.67
N TYR A 222 6.20 -6.61 6.55
CA TYR A 222 6.57 -7.44 7.70
C TYR A 222 8.09 -7.39 7.90
N SER A 223 8.52 -6.95 9.09
CA SER A 223 9.93 -6.99 9.48
C SER A 223 10.27 -8.37 10.03
N GLU A 224 11.14 -9.10 9.33
CA GLU A 224 11.57 -10.43 9.78
C GLU A 224 12.42 -10.36 11.06
N ARG A 225 13.14 -9.25 11.30
CA ARG A 225 13.95 -9.08 12.51
C ARG A 225 13.07 -8.82 13.74
N ARG A 226 12.01 -8.01 13.59
CA ARG A 226 11.12 -7.66 14.70
C ARG A 226 9.91 -8.57 14.85
N LYS A 227 9.60 -9.38 13.83
CA LYS A 227 8.42 -10.23 13.77
C LYS A 227 7.11 -9.44 13.91
N GLN A 228 7.07 -8.27 13.26
CA GLN A 228 5.95 -7.34 13.33
C GLN A 228 5.69 -6.67 11.98
N TRP A 229 4.44 -6.27 11.76
CA TRP A 229 4.06 -5.42 10.64
C TRP A 229 4.46 -3.97 10.91
N ILE A 230 5.23 -3.40 10.00
CA ILE A 230 5.74 -2.04 10.07
C ILE A 230 4.97 -1.15 9.11
N HIS A 231 4.48 -0.04 9.62
CA HIS A 231 3.84 1.00 8.83
C HIS A 231 4.82 1.63 7.84
N THR A 232 4.37 1.80 6.59
CA THR A 232 5.07 2.53 5.54
C THR A 232 4.12 3.43 4.75
N ASP A 233 4.45 4.71 4.63
CA ASP A 233 3.71 5.62 3.74
C ASP A 233 4.68 6.25 2.73
N SER A 234 4.59 5.80 1.48
CA SER A 234 5.44 6.28 0.39
C SER A 234 5.19 7.74 0.03
N CYS A 235 3.98 8.26 0.22
CA CYS A 235 3.69 9.68 -0.02
C CYS A 235 4.44 10.57 0.96
N GLU A 236 4.65 10.06 2.18
CA GLU A 236 5.23 10.81 3.29
C GLU A 236 6.70 10.44 3.57
N GLU A 237 7.26 9.42 2.90
CA GLU A 237 8.56 8.81 3.25
C GLU A 237 8.58 8.37 4.73
N ALA A 238 7.43 7.95 5.24
CA ALA A 238 7.28 7.61 6.66
C ALA A 238 7.58 6.12 6.88
N TRP A 239 8.50 5.83 7.80
CA TRP A 239 8.82 4.49 8.28
C TRP A 239 8.42 4.33 9.75
N ASN A 240 7.62 3.31 10.05
CA ASN A 240 7.18 2.98 11.41
C ASN A 240 6.50 4.13 12.19
N SER A 241 5.83 5.03 11.48
CA SER A 241 5.08 6.17 12.07
C SER A 241 3.55 6.01 11.95
N PRO A 242 2.92 4.97 12.52
CA PRO A 242 1.49 4.69 12.29
C PRO A 242 0.55 5.79 12.82
N THR A 243 1.00 6.64 13.74
CA THR A 243 0.17 7.71 14.32
C THR A 243 0.29 9.03 13.56
N ILE A 244 1.03 9.07 12.44
CA ILE A 244 1.19 10.26 11.60
C ILE A 244 -0.16 10.83 11.15
N TYR A 245 -1.15 9.98 10.89
CA TYR A 245 -2.47 10.42 10.45
C TYR A 245 -3.30 10.98 11.62
N SER A 246 -3.44 10.21 12.70
CA SER A 246 -4.34 10.56 13.81
C SER A 246 -3.79 11.68 14.69
N GLN A 247 -2.47 11.78 14.81
CA GLN A 247 -1.80 12.82 15.60
C GLN A 247 -1.15 13.88 14.74
N GLY A 248 -0.34 13.48 13.76
CA GLY A 248 0.35 14.45 12.90
C GLY A 248 -0.64 15.29 12.10
N TRP A 249 -1.64 14.65 11.49
CA TRP A 249 -2.63 15.35 10.65
C TRP A 249 -3.90 15.73 11.41
N GLY A 250 -4.10 15.19 12.62
CA GLY A 250 -5.37 15.34 13.37
C GLY A 250 -6.54 14.60 12.74
N LYS A 251 -6.28 13.62 11.85
CA LYS A 251 -7.30 12.89 11.10
C LYS A 251 -8.07 11.95 12.02
N LYS A 252 -9.40 12.06 12.01
CA LYS A 252 -10.27 11.09 12.68
C LYS A 252 -10.60 9.94 11.73
N MET A 253 -10.52 8.70 12.21
CA MET A 253 -10.66 7.51 11.35
C MET A 253 -11.60 6.47 11.96
N SER A 254 -12.38 5.77 11.11
CA SER A 254 -13.33 4.74 11.56
C SER A 254 -12.80 3.31 11.37
N TYR A 255 -12.34 2.99 10.17
CA TYR A 255 -11.83 1.67 9.81
C TYR A 255 -10.47 1.81 9.12
N VAL A 256 -9.52 0.97 9.51
CA VAL A 256 -8.26 0.74 8.80
C VAL A 256 -8.05 -0.76 8.66
N VAL A 257 -7.93 -1.24 7.42
CA VAL A 257 -7.85 -2.67 7.10
C VAL A 257 -6.65 -2.94 6.22
N GLY A 258 -5.85 -3.93 6.63
CA GLY A 258 -4.70 -4.41 5.88
C GLY A 258 -5.02 -5.66 5.08
N PHE A 259 -4.62 -5.68 3.81
CA PHE A 259 -4.79 -6.79 2.89
C PHE A 259 -3.43 -7.27 2.42
N SER A 260 -3.11 -8.55 2.60
CA SER A 260 -1.92 -9.19 2.01
C SER A 260 -2.31 -10.42 1.18
N VAL A 261 -1.29 -11.07 0.61
CA VAL A 261 -1.46 -12.39 0.00
C VAL A 261 -1.85 -13.48 1.01
N ASP A 262 -1.57 -13.24 2.30
CA ASP A 262 -1.83 -14.20 3.38
C ASP A 262 -3.22 -14.01 4.01
N GLY A 263 -3.84 -12.84 3.92
CA GLY A 263 -5.13 -12.59 4.58
C GLY A 263 -5.53 -11.12 4.68
N VAL A 264 -6.56 -10.88 5.48
CA VAL A 264 -7.13 -9.55 5.76
C VAL A 264 -7.28 -9.35 7.27
N THR A 265 -6.82 -8.20 7.77
CA THR A 265 -6.77 -7.88 9.20
C THR A 265 -7.29 -6.47 9.49
N ASP A 266 -8.12 -6.32 10.53
CA ASP A 266 -8.49 -5.00 11.08
C ASP A 266 -7.30 -4.44 11.87
N VAL A 267 -6.60 -3.47 11.29
CA VAL A 267 -5.42 -2.86 11.89
C VAL A 267 -5.73 -1.50 12.52
N THR A 268 -7.01 -1.14 12.69
CA THR A 268 -7.46 0.17 13.19
C THR A 268 -6.73 0.62 14.45
N ARG A 269 -6.54 -0.29 15.43
CA ARG A 269 -5.88 0.01 16.71
C ARG A 269 -4.40 0.43 16.58
N ARG A 270 -3.73 0.07 15.49
CA ARG A 270 -2.35 0.52 15.23
C ARG A 270 -2.29 2.02 14.95
N TYR A 271 -3.30 2.53 14.26
CA TYR A 271 -3.38 3.89 13.72
C TYR A 271 -4.26 4.85 14.55
N VAL A 272 -5.26 4.30 15.24
CA VAL A 272 -6.18 5.04 16.11
C VAL A 272 -5.99 4.52 17.54
N ARG A 273 -5.36 5.33 18.38
CA ARG A 273 -4.97 4.93 19.75
C ARG A 273 -5.74 5.66 20.85
N LYS A 274 -6.52 6.68 20.49
CA LYS A 274 -7.33 7.48 21.43
C LYS A 274 -8.78 7.57 20.97
N ALA A 275 -9.70 7.67 21.92
CA ALA A 275 -11.14 7.73 21.63
C ALA A 275 -11.54 8.98 20.83
N ASP A 276 -10.85 10.11 21.00
CA ASP A 276 -11.12 11.37 20.30
C ASP A 276 -10.67 11.37 18.83
N GLN A 277 -9.79 10.44 18.47
CA GLN A 277 -9.31 10.14 17.11
C GLN A 277 -10.22 9.16 16.37
N GLN A 278 -11.11 8.45 17.08
CA GLN A 278 -11.96 7.41 16.52
C GLN A 278 -13.28 7.99 16.00
N LEU A 279 -13.62 7.68 14.76
CA LEU A 279 -14.97 7.90 14.22
C LEU A 279 -15.88 6.69 14.51
N PRO A 280 -17.21 6.89 14.59
CA PRO A 280 -18.16 5.80 14.75
C PRO A 280 -18.02 4.75 13.65
N ARG A 281 -17.97 3.47 14.06
CA ARG A 281 -17.93 2.33 13.15
C ARG A 281 -19.36 1.93 12.78
N THR A 282 -19.80 2.27 11.56
CA THR A 282 -21.22 2.16 11.15
C THR A 282 -21.50 1.25 9.95
N MET A 283 -20.48 0.65 9.32
CA MET A 283 -20.68 -0.25 8.17
C MET A 283 -21.49 -1.50 8.53
N VAL A 284 -21.09 -2.20 9.58
CA VAL A 284 -21.73 -3.39 10.16
C VAL A 284 -21.36 -3.50 11.64
N PRO A 285 -22.09 -4.28 12.47
CA PRO A 285 -21.66 -4.59 13.83
C PRO A 285 -20.27 -5.24 13.87
N ASP A 286 -19.46 -4.92 14.89
CA ASP A 286 -18.06 -5.38 15.00
C ASP A 286 -17.89 -6.90 14.91
N GLU A 287 -18.80 -7.69 15.50
CA GLU A 287 -18.75 -9.16 15.41
C GLU A 287 -18.99 -9.65 13.97
N GLN A 288 -19.89 -8.99 13.24
CA GLN A 288 -20.11 -9.29 11.83
C GLN A 288 -18.91 -8.86 10.98
N PHE A 289 -18.29 -7.73 11.30
CA PHE A 289 -17.07 -7.26 10.64
C PHE A 289 -15.93 -8.28 10.77
N LYS A 290 -15.67 -8.75 12.00
CA LYS A 290 -14.66 -9.79 12.28
C LYS A 290 -14.93 -11.06 11.50
N HIS A 291 -16.19 -11.50 11.44
CA HIS A 291 -16.58 -12.70 10.67
C HIS A 291 -16.35 -12.51 9.16
N ILE A 292 -16.63 -11.33 8.61
CA ILE A 292 -16.37 -11.04 7.19
C ILE A 292 -14.87 -11.17 6.89
N LEU A 293 -14.01 -10.54 7.71
CA LEU A 293 -12.56 -10.61 7.50
C LEU A 293 -12.02 -12.04 7.67
N SER A 294 -12.46 -12.77 8.71
CA SER A 294 -12.00 -14.15 8.93
C SER A 294 -12.45 -15.10 7.81
N SER A 295 -13.64 -14.89 7.24
CA SER A 295 -14.12 -15.66 6.09
C SER A 295 -13.23 -15.41 4.86
N ILE A 296 -12.84 -14.17 4.59
CA ILE A 296 -11.96 -13.84 3.46
C ILE A 296 -10.56 -14.44 3.69
N THR A 297 -10.01 -14.32 4.90
CA THR A 297 -8.72 -14.93 5.25
C THR A 297 -8.75 -16.46 5.14
N SER A 298 -9.85 -17.10 5.57
CA SER A 298 -10.05 -18.54 5.41
C SER A 298 -10.08 -18.95 3.93
N ASP A 299 -10.79 -18.19 3.08
CA ASP A 299 -10.83 -18.44 1.64
C ASP A 299 -9.44 -18.29 1.00
N ILE A 300 -8.63 -17.34 1.45
CA ILE A 300 -7.26 -17.13 0.96
C ILE A 300 -6.38 -18.33 1.36
N ARG A 301 -6.44 -18.76 2.62
CA ARG A 301 -5.55 -19.79 3.18
C ARG A 301 -6.00 -21.23 2.96
N GLN A 302 -7.19 -21.47 2.39
CA GLN A 302 -7.79 -22.81 2.34
C GLN A 302 -6.93 -23.89 1.66
N ASN A 303 -6.09 -23.48 0.70
CA ASN A 303 -5.24 -24.39 -0.07
C ASN A 303 -3.78 -24.43 0.44
N LEU A 304 -3.46 -23.69 1.51
CA LEU A 304 -2.12 -23.71 2.08
C LEU A 304 -1.88 -25.02 2.86
N PRO A 305 -0.63 -25.51 2.91
CA PRO A 305 -0.26 -26.64 3.76
C PRO A 305 -0.66 -26.40 5.23
N PRO A 306 -1.01 -27.46 5.99
CA PRO A 306 -1.41 -27.32 7.39
C PRO A 306 -0.39 -26.57 8.26
N ASP A 307 0.91 -26.84 8.06
CA ASP A 307 1.98 -26.22 8.84
C ASP A 307 2.07 -24.71 8.56
N GLU A 308 2.00 -24.29 7.29
CA GLU A 308 1.99 -22.87 6.91
C GLU A 308 0.76 -22.13 7.45
N ARG A 309 -0.41 -22.80 7.46
CA ARG A 309 -1.63 -22.22 8.03
C ARG A 309 -1.51 -21.99 9.53
N GLU A 310 -0.89 -22.93 10.23
CA GLU A 310 -0.67 -22.83 11.68
C GLU A 310 0.35 -21.74 12.01
N ASP A 311 1.44 -21.61 11.24
CA ASP A 311 2.41 -20.52 11.40
C ASP A 311 1.75 -19.14 11.20
N LEU A 312 0.98 -18.97 10.12
CA LEU A 312 0.25 -17.72 9.87
C LEU A 312 -0.77 -17.41 10.96
N LYS A 313 -1.42 -18.45 11.52
CA LYS A 313 -2.35 -18.27 12.63
C LYS A 313 -1.65 -17.78 13.90
N ARG A 314 -0.45 -18.29 14.20
CA ARG A 314 0.36 -17.80 15.34
C ARG A 314 0.77 -16.35 15.12
N GLU A 315 1.19 -15.99 13.91
CA GLU A 315 1.51 -14.59 13.59
C GLU A 315 0.29 -13.66 13.72
N ASP A 316 -0.91 -14.09 13.33
CA ASP A 316 -2.14 -13.32 13.54
C ASP A 316 -2.46 -13.15 15.05
N GLU A 317 -2.27 -14.21 15.84
CA GLU A 317 -2.45 -14.16 17.30
C GLU A 317 -1.42 -13.24 17.97
N ASP A 318 -0.20 -13.18 17.46
CA ASP A 318 0.85 -12.27 17.92
C ASP A 318 0.51 -10.82 17.60
N GLU A 319 0.02 -10.56 16.37
CA GLU A 319 -0.47 -9.24 15.95
C GLU A 319 -1.68 -8.78 16.77
N GLU A 320 -2.66 -9.65 17.06
CA GLU A 320 -3.81 -9.25 17.89
C GLU A 320 -3.36 -8.87 19.32
N ARG A 321 -2.34 -9.55 19.88
CA ARG A 321 -1.78 -9.17 21.19
C ARG A 321 -1.08 -7.80 21.13
N GLU A 322 -0.34 -7.53 20.05
CA GLU A 322 0.21 -6.20 19.79
C GLU A 322 -0.90 -5.15 19.69
N LEU A 323 -1.91 -5.36 18.85
CA LEU A 323 -3.01 -4.43 18.62
C LEU A 323 -3.82 -4.17 19.90
N ALA A 324 -4.03 -5.21 20.72
CA ALA A 324 -4.71 -5.09 22.00
C ALA A 324 -3.91 -4.25 23.01
N SER A 325 -2.58 -4.23 22.91
CA SER A 325 -1.71 -3.44 23.80
C SER A 325 -1.83 -1.93 23.56
N TYR A 326 -2.28 -1.50 22.37
CA TYR A 326 -2.47 -0.08 22.04
C TYR A 326 -3.70 0.56 22.69
N ASN A 327 -4.52 -0.20 23.43
CA ASN A 327 -5.68 0.30 24.16
C ASN A 327 -5.31 1.09 25.44
N ALA A 328 -4.06 1.51 25.61
CA ALA A 328 -3.58 2.27 26.76
C ALA A 328 -3.13 3.68 26.33
N ASP A 329 -3.33 4.66 27.22
CA ASP A 329 -2.80 6.04 27.13
C ASP A 329 -1.25 6.05 27.25
N VAL A 330 -0.56 5.33 26.37
CA VAL A 330 0.90 5.33 26.29
C VAL A 330 1.32 6.70 25.76
N PRO A 331 2.28 7.39 26.40
CA PRO A 331 2.89 8.61 25.86
C PRO A 331 3.44 8.33 24.47
N GLN A 332 3.12 9.19 23.50
CA GLN A 332 3.43 8.97 22.09
C GLN A 332 4.45 9.99 21.61
N GLU A 333 5.36 9.56 20.74
CA GLU A 333 6.35 10.46 20.15
C GLU A 333 5.69 11.50 19.23
N PRO A 334 6.22 12.74 19.18
CA PRO A 334 5.76 13.76 18.24
C PRO A 334 5.77 13.24 16.81
N GLN A 335 4.68 13.46 16.08
CA GLN A 335 4.55 13.01 14.70
C GLN A 335 4.75 14.16 13.72
N LEU A 336 5.25 13.84 12.52
CA LEU A 336 5.45 14.83 11.47
C LEU A 336 4.12 15.32 10.88
N PRO A 337 4.02 16.61 10.52
CA PRO A 337 2.87 17.12 9.78
C PRO A 337 2.85 16.56 8.34
N ARG A 338 1.70 16.70 7.68
CA ARG A 338 1.50 16.23 6.30
C ARG A 338 2.46 16.90 5.31
N GLN A 339 3.10 16.12 4.44
CA GLN A 339 4.04 16.57 3.43
C GLN A 339 3.50 16.46 1.99
N SER A 340 2.49 15.62 1.73
CA SER A 340 1.85 15.49 0.41
C SER A 340 0.60 16.37 0.25
N GLY A 341 0.33 16.81 -0.99
CA GLY A 341 -0.78 17.70 -1.32
C GLY A 341 -0.43 19.18 -1.16
N ASN A 342 -1.11 20.07 -1.90
CA ASN A 342 -0.92 21.51 -1.73
C ASN A 342 -1.74 22.05 -0.54
N ALA A 343 -1.42 23.27 -0.08
CA ALA A 343 -2.03 23.86 1.12
C ALA A 343 -3.56 23.97 1.05
N GLU A 344 -4.11 24.32 -0.12
CA GLU A 344 -5.57 24.43 -0.31
C GLU A 344 -6.26 23.06 -0.17
N TRP A 345 -5.71 22.03 -0.80
CA TRP A 345 -6.23 20.67 -0.75
C TRP A 345 -6.13 20.09 0.68
N THR A 346 -4.99 20.29 1.34
CA THR A 346 -4.77 19.83 2.73
C THR A 346 -5.69 20.55 3.72
N LYS A 347 -5.87 21.87 3.56
CA LYS A 347 -6.79 22.67 4.39
C LYS A 347 -8.25 22.25 4.21
N ALA A 348 -8.68 21.98 2.98
CA ALA A 348 -10.03 21.53 2.69
C ALA A 348 -10.38 20.21 3.41
N ARG A 349 -9.37 19.40 3.72
CA ARG A 349 -9.51 18.13 4.44
C ARG A 349 -9.30 18.25 5.96
N GLY A 350 -8.87 19.41 6.45
CA GLY A 350 -8.51 19.61 7.85
C GLY A 350 -7.24 18.87 8.29
N GLU A 351 -6.40 18.45 7.34
CA GLU A 351 -5.22 17.59 7.57
C GLU A 351 -3.90 18.40 7.61
N GLY A 352 -3.98 19.71 7.88
CA GLY A 352 -2.84 20.63 7.85
C GLY A 352 -1.90 20.57 9.05
N GLY A 353 -2.22 19.75 10.05
CA GLY A 353 -1.60 19.78 11.37
C GLY A 353 -2.09 20.97 12.21
N SER A 354 -2.05 20.80 13.53
CA SER A 354 -2.28 21.91 14.46
C SER A 354 -1.01 22.77 14.50
N ASN A 355 -1.06 23.98 13.98
CA ASN A 355 -0.10 25.02 14.37
C ASN A 355 -0.52 25.52 15.75
N ASP A 356 -0.08 24.84 16.81
CA ASP A 356 0.00 25.45 18.14
C ASP A 356 1.33 26.20 18.29
#